data_AF-A0A7V9KN60-F1
#
_entry.id   AF-A0A7V9KN60-F1
#
_cell.length_a   1.000
_cell.length_b   1.000
_cell.length_c   1.000
_cell.angle_alpha   90.00
_cell.angle_beta   90.00
_cell.angle_gamma   90.00
#
_symmetry.space_group_name_H-M   'P 1'
#
loop_
_entity.id
_entity.type
_entity.pdbx_description
1 polymer ?
#
loop_
_entity_poly.entity_id
_entity_poly.type
_entity_poly.pdbx_seq_one_letter_code
_entity_poly.pdbx_strand_id
1 'polypeptide(L)'
;MNLLSEGGYLIVSIPNFRGVNYALTSIFNKELIPLHNLDIMRKAEFLKLFDRADLLRLFCDYYGTFSFYLFYTKKDSPMRFALRLSYKLQPLLNLIFRLVLRKTGAEGELVSPYLLFIGRKMSKA
;
A
#
# COMPACT_ATOMS: atom_id res chain seq x y z
N MET A 1 -14.20 9.88 -17.22
CA MET A 1 -14.58 9.43 -15.86
C MET A 1 -15.80 10.22 -15.47
N ASN A 2 -16.96 9.57 -15.27
CA ASN A 2 -18.24 10.27 -15.24
C ASN A 2 -18.59 10.83 -13.85
N LEU A 3 -17.94 10.33 -12.79
CA LEU A 3 -18.18 10.74 -11.41
C LEU A 3 -17.18 11.80 -10.90
N LEU A 4 -16.04 11.98 -11.58
CA LEU A 4 -15.04 12.97 -11.17
C LEU A 4 -15.25 14.28 -11.95
N SER A 5 -15.33 15.40 -11.23
CA SER A 5 -15.41 16.74 -11.81
C SER A 5 -14.14 17.10 -12.58
N GLU A 6 -14.27 18.02 -13.54
CA GLU A 6 -13.11 18.56 -14.26
C GLU A 6 -12.11 19.20 -13.30
N GLY A 7 -10.82 18.94 -13.50
CA GLY A 7 -9.76 19.38 -12.60
C GLY A 7 -9.69 18.64 -11.25
N GLY A 8 -10.64 17.74 -10.96
CA GLY A 8 -10.69 16.94 -9.74
C GLY A 8 -9.56 15.91 -9.65
N TYR A 9 -9.27 15.45 -8.44
CA TYR A 9 -8.22 14.46 -8.16
C TYR A 9 -8.79 13.06 -7.96
N LEU A 10 -8.20 12.08 -8.64
CA LEU A 10 -8.37 10.67 -8.35
C LEU A 10 -7.19 10.20 -7.50
N ILE A 11 -7.46 9.75 -6.28
CA ILE A 11 -6.47 9.17 -5.39
C ILE A 11 -6.89 7.74 -5.10
N VAL A 12 -6.06 6.76 -5.50
CA VAL A 12 -6.33 5.34 -5.27
C VAL A 12 -5.14 4.72 -4.56
N SER A 13 -5.39 4.11 -3.42
CA SER A 13 -4.41 3.34 -2.66
C SER A 13 -4.88 1.89 -2.56
N ILE A 14 -3.99 0.95 -2.81
CA ILE A 14 -4.23 -0.48 -2.59
C ILE A 14 -3.16 -1.05 -1.66
N PRO A 15 -3.48 -2.10 -0.87
CA PRO A 15 -2.45 -2.81 -0.12
C PRO A 15 -1.44 -3.45 -1.07
N ASN A 16 -0.21 -3.59 -0.59
CA ASN A 16 0.86 -4.33 -1.27
C ASN A 16 1.19 -5.59 -0.47
N PHE A 17 0.52 -6.70 -0.80
CA PHE A 17 0.81 -8.03 -0.26
C PHE A 17 1.88 -8.75 -1.07
N ARG A 18 3.00 -8.07 -1.35
CA ARG A 18 4.20 -8.66 -1.96
C ARG A 18 5.39 -8.58 -1.01
N GLY A 19 6.46 -9.31 -1.31
CA GLY A 19 7.67 -9.35 -0.49
C GLY A 19 7.42 -9.68 0.99
N VAL A 20 7.93 -8.84 1.89
CA VAL A 20 7.80 -9.01 3.34
C VAL A 20 6.33 -9.03 3.77
N ASN A 21 5.49 -8.20 3.14
CA ASN A 21 4.08 -8.15 3.47
C ASN A 21 3.36 -9.45 3.08
N TYR A 22 3.76 -10.13 2.00
CA TYR A 22 3.18 -11.43 1.66
C TYR A 22 3.47 -12.47 2.76
N ALA A 23 4.71 -12.53 3.25
CA ALA A 23 5.10 -13.44 4.32
C ALA A 23 4.31 -13.16 5.61
N LEU A 24 4.20 -11.89 6.01
CA LEU A 24 3.46 -11.51 7.21
C LEU A 24 1.94 -11.69 7.06
N THR A 25 1.36 -11.38 5.89
CA THR A 25 -0.05 -11.69 5.60
C THR A 25 -0.28 -13.19 5.67
N SER A 26 0.65 -14.04 5.20
CA SER A 26 0.52 -15.49 5.31
C SER A 26 0.50 -15.99 6.77
N ILE A 27 1.10 -15.24 7.70
CA ILE A 27 1.13 -15.56 9.14
C ILE A 27 -0.11 -15.01 9.86
N PHE A 28 -0.45 -13.74 9.63
CA PHE A 28 -1.48 -13.04 10.41
C PHE A 28 -2.88 -13.11 9.77
N ASN A 29 -2.97 -13.17 8.44
CA ASN A 29 -4.20 -13.02 7.64
C ASN A 29 -4.18 -13.85 6.34
N LYS A 30 -3.83 -15.14 6.42
CA LYS A 30 -3.66 -15.98 5.22
C LYS A 30 -4.89 -15.99 4.31
N GLU A 31 -6.07 -15.86 4.89
CA GLU A 31 -7.35 -15.80 4.17
C GLU A 31 -7.46 -14.62 3.21
N LEU A 32 -6.71 -13.53 3.42
CA LEU A 32 -6.77 -12.36 2.54
C LEU A 32 -6.07 -12.59 1.20
N ILE A 33 -5.04 -13.43 1.17
CA ILE A 33 -4.23 -13.67 -0.02
C ILE A 33 -5.09 -14.10 -1.22
N PRO A 34 -5.95 -15.14 -1.12
CA PRO A 34 -6.80 -15.54 -2.24
C PRO A 34 -7.95 -14.56 -2.53
N LEU A 35 -8.30 -13.67 -1.60
CA LEU A 35 -9.36 -12.67 -1.79
C LEU A 35 -8.87 -11.44 -2.57
N HIS A 36 -7.56 -11.27 -2.75
CA HIS A 36 -6.98 -10.12 -3.40
C HIS A 36 -6.38 -10.50 -4.76
N ASN A 37 -6.51 -9.60 -5.73
CA ASN A 37 -5.75 -9.67 -6.96
C ASN A 37 -4.32 -9.18 -6.68
N LEU A 38 -3.38 -10.10 -6.52
CA LEU A 38 -1.97 -9.76 -6.24
C LEU A 38 -1.25 -9.19 -7.47
N ASP A 39 -1.74 -9.43 -8.68
CA ASP A 39 -1.10 -8.98 -9.91
C ASP A 39 -1.16 -7.47 -10.05
N ILE A 40 -2.31 -6.87 -9.70
CA ILE A 40 -2.45 -5.40 -9.69
C ILE A 40 -1.61 -4.71 -8.61
N MET A 41 -0.98 -5.45 -7.70
CA MET A 41 -0.04 -4.88 -6.72
C MET A 41 1.37 -4.70 -7.29
N ARG A 42 1.63 -5.10 -8.53
CA ARG A 42 2.82 -4.69 -9.29
C ARG A 42 2.58 -3.30 -9.86
N LYS A 43 3.51 -2.37 -9.63
CA LYS A 43 3.44 -0.99 -10.15
C LYS A 43 3.06 -0.91 -11.63
N ALA A 44 3.68 -1.74 -12.47
CA ALA A 44 3.43 -1.76 -13.90
C ALA A 44 1.98 -2.16 -14.25
N GLU A 45 1.41 -3.15 -13.57
CA GLU A 45 0.03 -3.59 -13.79
C GLU A 45 -0.98 -2.61 -13.21
N PHE A 46 -0.71 -2.07 -12.01
CA PHE A 46 -1.54 -1.04 -11.40
C PHE A 46 -1.67 0.20 -12.28
N LEU A 47 -0.56 0.65 -12.85
CA LEU A 47 -0.52 1.82 -13.71
C LEU A 47 -1.45 1.68 -14.93
N LYS A 48 -1.55 0.47 -15.51
CA LYS A 48 -2.42 0.20 -16.67
C LYS A 48 -3.90 0.43 -16.35
N LEU A 49 -4.33 0.29 -15.10
CA LEU A 49 -5.71 0.58 -14.68
C LEU A 49 -6.08 2.06 -14.87
N PHE A 50 -5.08 2.93 -14.99
CA PHE A 50 -5.23 4.38 -15.12
C PHE A 50 -4.70 4.92 -16.45
N ASP A 51 -4.44 4.05 -17.43
CA ASP A 51 -4.03 4.47 -18.78
C ASP A 51 -5.25 4.97 -19.56
N ARG A 52 -5.50 6.28 -19.48
CA ARG A 52 -6.69 6.92 -20.05
C ARG A 52 -6.42 8.39 -20.35
N ALA A 53 -6.87 8.83 -21.53
CA ALA A 53 -6.55 10.14 -22.08
C ALA A 53 -7.12 11.33 -21.28
N ASP A 54 -8.18 11.13 -20.49
CA ASP A 54 -8.82 12.16 -19.68
C ASP A 54 -8.21 12.33 -18.28
N LEU A 55 -7.10 11.63 -17.99
CA LEU A 55 -6.48 11.60 -16.67
C LEU A 55 -4.98 11.88 -16.76
N LEU A 56 -4.54 13.01 -16.21
CA LEU A 56 -3.12 13.31 -16.05
C LEU A 56 -2.59 12.59 -14.82
N ARG A 57 -1.64 11.67 -15.00
CA ARG A 57 -0.93 11.02 -13.90
C ARG A 57 -0.01 12.03 -13.21
N LEU A 58 -0.21 12.20 -11.90
CA LEU A 58 0.67 13.01 -11.04
C LEU A 58 1.62 12.15 -10.21
N PHE A 59 1.17 10.96 -9.78
CA PHE A 59 1.97 10.01 -9.02
C PHE A 59 1.50 8.58 -9.28
N CYS A 60 2.44 7.63 -9.32
CA CYS A 60 2.13 6.20 -9.29
C CYS A 60 3.37 5.48 -8.76
N ASP A 61 3.37 5.12 -7.48
CA ASP A 61 4.48 4.39 -6.89
C ASP A 61 4.10 3.66 -5.61
N TYR A 62 5.02 2.83 -5.14
CA TYR A 62 4.99 2.29 -3.80
C TYR A 62 5.10 3.42 -2.79
N TYR A 63 4.29 3.37 -1.72
CA TYR A 63 4.21 4.43 -0.75
C TYR A 63 4.28 3.90 0.68
N GLY A 64 5.06 4.59 1.49
CA GLY A 64 5.24 4.29 2.90
C GLY A 64 6.36 3.27 3.15
N THR A 65 6.98 3.41 4.32
CA THR A 65 7.91 2.41 4.85
C THR A 65 7.11 1.30 5.55
N PHE A 66 7.73 0.13 5.71
CA PHE A 66 7.16 -1.02 6.39
C PHE A 66 6.34 -0.67 7.65
N SER A 67 5.15 -1.27 7.76
CA SER A 67 4.24 -1.05 8.87
C SER A 67 3.46 -2.30 9.23
N PHE A 68 3.50 -2.70 10.50
CA PHE A 68 2.66 -3.77 11.03
C PHE A 68 1.17 -3.43 11.00
N TYR A 69 0.79 -2.15 10.88
CA TYR A 69 -0.63 -1.73 10.85
C TYR A 69 -1.40 -2.23 9.62
N LEU A 70 -0.72 -2.80 8.63
CA LEU A 70 -1.33 -3.48 7.48
C LEU A 70 -2.04 -4.80 7.88
N PHE A 71 -1.61 -5.44 8.97
CA PHE A 71 -2.07 -6.76 9.37
C PHE A 71 -3.09 -6.67 10.51
N TYR A 72 -3.99 -7.62 10.59
CA TYR A 72 -4.89 -7.83 11.72
C TYR A 72 -4.94 -9.31 12.09
N THR A 73 -5.68 -9.70 13.11
CA THR A 73 -5.91 -11.12 13.41
C THR A 73 -7.36 -11.33 13.79
N LYS A 74 -7.89 -12.52 13.50
CA LYS A 74 -9.18 -12.94 14.07
C LYS A 74 -9.16 -12.79 15.60
N LYS A 75 -10.31 -12.45 16.18
CA LYS A 75 -10.44 -12.11 17.62
C LYS A 75 -9.87 -13.19 18.54
N ASP A 76 -10.03 -14.45 18.16
CA ASP A 76 -9.66 -15.64 18.93
C ASP A 76 -8.35 -16.29 18.45
N SER A 77 -7.61 -15.65 17.55
CA SER A 77 -6.32 -16.17 17.08
C SER A 77 -5.25 -16.05 18.17
N PRO A 78 -4.45 -17.10 18.43
CA PRO A 78 -3.30 -17.02 19.34
C PRO A 78 -2.25 -16.00 18.86
N MET A 79 -2.15 -15.75 17.55
CA MET A 79 -1.23 -14.78 16.96
C MET A 79 -1.59 -13.33 17.31
N ARG A 80 -2.77 -13.10 17.90
CA ARG A 80 -3.20 -11.77 18.35
C ARG A 80 -2.26 -11.17 19.38
N PHE A 81 -1.64 -11.99 20.24
CA PHE A 81 -0.64 -11.50 21.19
C PHE A 81 0.61 -11.01 20.47
N ALA A 82 1.14 -11.81 19.54
CA ALA A 82 2.31 -11.45 18.73
C ALA A 82 2.07 -10.15 17.96
N LEU A 83 0.92 -10.02 17.28
CA LEU A 83 0.59 -8.81 16.53
C LEU A 83 0.46 -7.57 17.43
N ARG A 84 -0.13 -7.70 18.63
CA ARG A 84 -0.17 -6.59 19.60
C ARG A 84 1.23 -6.16 20.02
N LEU A 85 2.15 -7.11 20.22
CA LEU A 85 3.54 -6.79 20.52
C LEU A 85 4.19 -6.06 19.34
N SER A 86 3.99 -6.54 18.11
CA SER A 86 4.46 -5.86 16.89
C SER A 86 3.97 -4.42 16.79
N TYR A 87 2.70 -4.14 17.10
CA TYR A 87 2.17 -2.77 17.14
C TYR A 87 2.86 -1.88 18.18
N LYS A 88 3.19 -2.42 19.36
CA LYS A 88 3.93 -1.69 20.38
C LYS A 88 5.38 -1.44 19.97
N LEU A 89 5.97 -2.30 19.15
CA LEU A 89 7.32 -2.15 18.62
C LEU A 89 7.38 -1.20 17.40
N GLN A 90 6.26 -0.97 16.71
CA GLN A 90 6.21 -0.13 15.50
C GLN A 90 6.75 1.30 15.72
N PRO A 91 6.47 2.03 16.82
CA PRO A 91 7.05 3.36 17.04
C PRO A 91 8.57 3.35 17.15
N LEU A 92 9.16 2.35 17.83
CA LEU A 92 10.61 2.19 17.90
C LEU A 92 11.19 1.89 16.51
N LEU A 93 10.54 1.01 15.76
CA LEU A 93 10.93 0.70 14.40
C LEU A 93 10.85 1.93 13.48
N ASN A 94 9.81 2.74 13.62
CA ASN A 94 9.67 4.00 12.90
C ASN A 94 10.80 4.99 13.23
N LEU A 95 11.24 5.05 14.49
CA LEU A 95 12.38 5.86 14.88
C LEU A 95 13.67 5.37 14.20
N ILE A 96 13.92 4.05 14.23
CA ILE A 96 15.07 3.44 13.55
C ILE A 96 15.04 3.73 12.05
N PHE A 97 13.89 3.55 11.40
CA PHE A 97 13.73 3.86 9.98
C PHE A 97 14.01 5.32 9.67
N ARG A 98 13.53 6.27 10.49
CA ARG A 98 13.84 7.69 10.30
C ARG A 98 15.33 8.00 10.43
N LEU A 99 16.03 7.34 11.34
CA LEU A 99 17.47 7.54 11.54
C LEU A 99 18.30 6.93 10.40
N VAL A 100 17.95 5.74 9.93
CA VAL A 100 18.70 4.98 8.92
C VAL A 100 18.35 5.42 7.49
N LEU A 101 17.06 5.48 7.17
CA LEU A 101 16.55 5.75 5.81
C LEU A 101 16.32 7.24 5.55
N ARG A 102 16.40 8.07 6.60
CA ARG A 102 16.29 9.54 6.53
C ARG A 102 15.07 9.99 5.71
N LYS A 103 15.30 10.72 4.62
CA LYS A 103 14.24 11.32 3.78
C LYS A 103 13.74 10.40 2.67
N THR A 104 14.45 9.32 2.35
CA THR A 104 14.12 8.47 1.19
C THR A 104 13.18 7.32 1.54
N GLY A 105 12.99 7.01 2.83
CA GLY A 105 12.20 5.85 3.26
C GLY A 105 12.75 4.54 2.68
N ALA A 106 12.02 3.45 2.87
CA ALA A 106 12.24 2.20 2.13
C ALA A 106 10.99 1.95 1.30
N GLU A 107 10.79 2.78 0.28
CA GLU A 107 9.64 2.65 -0.62
C GLU A 107 9.97 1.69 -1.76
N GLY A 108 9.14 0.65 -1.93
CA GLY A 108 9.34 -0.35 -2.97
C GLY A 108 8.49 -1.60 -2.79
N GLU A 109 8.47 -2.44 -3.85
CA GLU A 109 7.62 -3.63 -3.93
C GLU A 109 7.77 -4.58 -2.74
N LEU A 110 8.97 -4.68 -2.18
CA LEU A 110 9.26 -5.68 -1.14
C LEU A 110 8.81 -5.28 0.26
N VAL A 111 8.66 -3.98 0.54
CA VAL A 111 8.59 -3.46 1.92
C VAL A 111 7.49 -2.43 2.11
N SER A 112 7.11 -1.68 1.08
CA SER A 112 6.04 -0.70 1.20
C SER A 112 4.71 -1.38 1.46
N PRO A 113 3.90 -0.88 2.40
CA PRO A 113 2.60 -1.45 2.70
C PRO A 113 1.55 -1.17 1.61
N TYR A 114 1.76 -0.14 0.79
CA TYR A 114 0.77 0.32 -0.19
C TYR A 114 1.38 0.66 -1.54
N LEU A 115 0.53 0.67 -2.56
CA LEU A 115 0.77 1.26 -3.86
C LEU A 115 -0.25 2.39 -4.07
N LEU A 116 0.22 3.57 -4.45
CA LEU A 116 -0.57 4.79 -4.51
C LEU A 116 -0.54 5.37 -5.92
N PHE A 117 -1.71 5.68 -6.45
CA PHE A 117 -1.90 6.45 -7.67
C PHE A 117 -2.57 7.78 -7.33
N ILE A 118 -2.06 8.86 -7.92
CA ILE A 118 -2.68 10.19 -7.92
C ILE A 118 -2.77 10.65 -9.37
N GLY A 119 -3.99 10.95 -9.81
CA GLY A 119 -4.25 11.54 -11.11
C GLY A 119 -5.17 12.75 -10.99
N ARG A 120 -5.12 13.64 -11.98
CA ARG A 120 -6.01 14.80 -12.09
C ARG A 120 -6.82 14.68 -13.38
N LYS A 121 -8.14 14.81 -13.28
CA LYS A 121 -8.99 14.82 -14.47
C LYS A 121 -8.70 16.08 -15.28
N MET A 122 -8.39 15.91 -16.55
CA MET A 122 -8.13 17.01 -17.46
C MET A 122 -9.44 17.64 -17.89
N SER A 123 -9.57 18.96 -17.72
CA SER A 123 -10.67 19.71 -18.32
C SER A 123 -10.69 19.44 -19.82
N LYS A 124 -11.88 19.17 -20.36
CA LYS A 124 -12.07 19.22 -21.82
C LYS A 124 -11.68 20.63 -22.28
N ALA A 125 -10.77 20.70 -23.25
CA ALA A 125 -10.44 21.95 -23.93
C ALA A 125 -11.66 22.51 -24.65
#